data_AF-A0AAD7FJE5-F1
#
_entry.id   AF-A0AAD7FJE5-F1
#
_cell.length_a   1.000
_cell.length_b   1.000
_cell.length_c   1.000
_cell.angle_alpha   90.00
_cell.angle_beta   90.00
_cell.angle_gamma   90.00
#
_symmetry.space_group_name_H-M   'P 1'
#
loop_
_entity.id
_entity.type
_entity.pdbx_description
1 polymer ?
#
loop_
_entity_poly.entity_id
_entity_poly.type
_entity_poly.pdbx_seq_one_letter_code
_entity_poly.pdbx_strand_id
1 'polypeptide(L)' 'SPPFSPRSPFDDPNADAILRSSDDIDFHVHRIVLSLASPFFRQMLSLPQAETEPSVAILPVSESALVLDRALR' A
#
# COMPACT_ATOMS: atom_id res chain seq x y z
N SER A 1 0.43 3.51 -21.76
CA SER A 1 1.04 3.18 -20.45
C SER A 1 0.59 4.20 -19.43
N PRO A 2 0.26 3.82 -18.19
CA PRO A 2 0.01 4.82 -17.15
C PRO A 2 1.26 5.73 -17.03
N PRO A 3 1.09 7.02 -16.72
CA PRO A 3 2.19 7.98 -16.66
C PRO A 3 3.17 7.68 -15.51
N PHE A 4 2.81 6.77 -14.61
CA PHE A 4 3.60 6.40 -13.44
C PHE A 4 3.50 4.90 -13.20
N SER A 5 4.63 4.27 -12.85
CA SER A 5 4.70 2.86 -12.46
C SER A 5 5.65 2.75 -11.29
N PRO A 6 5.20 2.25 -10.12
CA PRO A 6 6.08 2.01 -8.99
C PRO A 6 7.19 1.06 -9.41
N ARG A 7 8.38 1.33 -8.90
CA ARG A 7 9.55 0.46 -9.08
C ARG A 7 9.89 -0.17 -7.75
N SER A 8 10.75 -1.18 -7.80
CA SER A 8 11.40 -1.77 -6.65
C SER A 8 11.72 -0.74 -5.55
N PRO A 9 11.34 -1.03 -4.29
CA PRO A 9 10.76 -2.30 -3.81
C PRO A 9 9.22 -2.40 -3.94
N PHE A 10 8.53 -1.44 -4.56
CA PHE A 10 7.06 -1.33 -4.54
C PHE A 10 6.33 -2.03 -5.69
N ASP A 11 7.03 -2.94 -6.39
CA ASP A 11 6.55 -3.80 -7.45
C ASP A 11 6.74 -5.30 -7.11
N ASP A 12 6.98 -5.64 -5.83
CA ASP A 12 7.24 -7.00 -5.37
C ASP A 12 5.95 -7.87 -5.40
N PRO A 13 5.92 -8.97 -6.18
CA PRO A 13 4.76 -9.87 -6.23
C PRO A 13 4.51 -10.62 -4.91
N ASN A 14 5.45 -10.62 -3.97
CA ASN A 14 5.32 -11.27 -2.66
C ASN A 14 4.76 -10.34 -1.56
N ALA A 15 4.43 -9.10 -1.90
CA ALA A 15 3.79 -8.16 -0.98
C ALA A 15 2.43 -8.68 -0.47
N ASP A 16 2.11 -8.41 0.78
CA ASP A 16 0.88 -8.85 1.47
C ASP A 16 -0.13 -7.71 1.67
N ALA A 17 0.16 -6.52 1.15
CA ALA A 17 -0.78 -5.40 1.02
C ALA A 17 -0.49 -4.54 -0.22
N ILE A 18 -1.51 -3.83 -0.67
CA ILE A 18 -1.45 -2.83 -1.73
C ILE A 18 -1.92 -1.50 -1.15
N LEU A 19 -1.10 -0.44 -1.26
CA LEU A 19 -1.56 0.93 -1.10
C LEU A 19 -2.00 1.44 -2.46
N ARG A 20 -3.28 1.79 -2.61
CA ARG A 20 -3.84 2.32 -3.86
C ARG A 20 -3.98 3.83 -3.76
N SER A 21 -3.27 4.55 -4.61
CA SER A 21 -3.32 6.01 -4.67
C SER A 21 -4.67 6.53 -5.19
N SER A 22 -4.92 7.83 -5.03
CA SER A 22 -6.15 8.48 -5.51
C SER A 22 -6.31 8.45 -7.04
N ASP A 23 -5.21 8.27 -7.76
CA ASP A 23 -5.11 8.14 -9.21
C ASP A 23 -4.95 6.67 -9.68
N ASP A 24 -5.37 5.72 -8.83
CA ASP A 24 -5.51 4.27 -9.12
C ASP A 24 -4.19 3.55 -9.45
N ILE A 25 -3.08 4.01 -8.87
CA ILE A 25 -1.79 3.32 -8.93
C ILE A 25 -1.59 2.47 -7.67
N ASP A 26 -1.26 1.21 -7.90
CA ASP A 26 -1.04 0.21 -6.84
C ASP A 26 0.44 0.11 -6.45
N PHE A 27 0.74 0.35 -5.18
CA PHE A 27 2.06 0.14 -4.58
C PHE A 27 2.02 -1.14 -3.75
N HIS A 28 2.81 -2.12 -4.14
CA HIS A 28 2.95 -3.40 -3.44
C HIS A 28 3.84 -3.20 -2.21
N VAL A 29 3.30 -3.41 -1.02
CA VAL A 29 4.00 -3.15 0.25
C VAL A 29 3.85 -4.31 1.22
N HIS A 30 4.83 -4.44 2.13
CA HIS A 30 4.73 -5.39 3.22
C HIS A 30 4.07 -4.74 4.46
N ARG A 31 2.98 -5.34 4.95
CA ARG A 31 2.24 -4.90 6.14
C ARG A 31 3.15 -4.70 7.35
N ILE A 32 4.12 -5.60 7.53
CA ILE A 32 5.08 -5.53 8.65
C ILE A 32 5.96 -4.28 8.55
N VAL A 33 6.49 -3.98 7.36
CA VAL A 33 7.34 -2.81 7.13
C VAL A 33 6.53 -1.54 7.35
N LEU A 34 5.33 -1.48 6.77
CA LEU A 34 4.42 -0.34 6.91
C LEU A 34 4.02 -0.08 8.38
N SER A 35 3.77 -1.15 9.15
CA SER A 35 3.46 -1.09 10.59
C SER A 35 4.65 -0.67 11.46
N LEU A 36 5.87 -1.01 11.04
CA LEU A 36 7.09 -0.57 11.72
C LEU A 36 7.37 0.91 11.45
N ALA A 37 7.16 1.36 10.22
CA ALA A 37 7.41 2.74 9.80
C ALA A 37 6.36 3.74 10.29
N SER A 38 5.09 3.32 10.48
CA SER A 38 3.99 4.22 10.81
C SER A 38 3.08 3.68 11.92
N PRO A 39 2.96 4.40 13.06
CA PRO A 39 2.00 4.07 14.11
C PRO A 39 0.55 4.08 13.62
N PHE A 40 0.22 4.97 12.67
CA PHE A 40 -1.11 5.05 12.07
C PHE A 40 -1.45 3.77 11.32
N PHE A 41 -0.55 3.31 10.43
CA PHE A 41 -0.78 2.08 9.68
C PHE A 41 -0.79 0.85 10.59
N ARG A 42 0.06 0.82 11.63
CA ARG A 42 0.01 -0.25 12.65
C ARG A 42 -1.36 -0.36 13.29
N GLN A 43 -1.95 0.77 13.69
CA GLN A 43 -3.27 0.79 14.30
C GLN A 43 -4.35 0.36 13.30
N MET A 44 -4.35 0.94 12.10
CA MET A 44 -5.33 0.61 11.06
C MET A 44 -5.31 -0.89 10.68
N LEU A 45 -4.12 -1.47 10.53
CA LEU A 45 -3.93 -2.88 10.19
C LEU A 45 -4.29 -3.84 11.33
N SER A 46 -4.42 -3.35 12.56
CA SER A 46 -4.86 -4.13 13.72
C SER A 46 -6.39 -4.21 13.87
N LEU A 47 -7.13 -3.40 13.10
CA LEU A 47 -8.59 -3.41 13.13
C LEU A 47 -9.13 -4.69 12.48
N PRO A 48 -10.22 -5.27 13.00
CA PRO A 48 -10.89 -6.39 12.35
C PRO A 48 -11.36 -5.96 10.95
N GLN A 49 -10.81 -6.58 9.91
CA GLN A 49 -11.36 -6.48 8.55
C GLN A 49 -12.40 -7.59 8.36
N ALA A 50 -13.50 -7.28 7.68
CA ALA A 50 -14.49 -8.29 7.33
C ALA A 50 -13.82 -9.37 6.46
N GLU A 51 -13.99 -10.64 6.81
CA GLU A 51 -13.26 -11.80 6.26
C GLU A 51 -13.64 -12.16 4.81
N THR A 52 -14.16 -11.22 4.03
CA THR A 52 -14.60 -11.46 2.65
C THR A 52 -13.48 -11.06 1.69
N GLU A 53 -12.46 -11.92 1.55
CA GLU A 53 -11.39 -12.04 0.51
C GLU A 53 -11.07 -10.81 -0.39
N PRO A 54 -9.79 -10.43 -0.49
CA PRO A 54 -8.76 -11.24 -1.15
C PRO A 54 -7.55 -11.57 -0.27
N SER A 55 -6.67 -12.45 -0.75
CA SER A 55 -5.40 -12.85 -0.11
C SER A 55 -4.45 -11.67 0.17
N VAL A 56 -4.64 -10.54 -0.51
CA VAL A 56 -3.86 -9.30 -0.38
C VAL A 56 -4.81 -8.14 -0.08
N ALA A 57 -4.56 -7.42 1.00
CA ALA A 57 -5.39 -6.28 1.40
C ALA A 57 -5.12 -5.04 0.55
N ILE A 58 -6.14 -4.49 -0.11
CA ILE A 58 -6.05 -3.21 -0.83
C ILE A 58 -6.49 -2.09 0.13
N LEU A 59 -5.60 -1.12 0.35
CA LEU A 59 -5.78 0.00 1.26
C LEU A 59 -5.82 1.28 0.42
N PRO A 60 -7.00 1.86 0.19
CA PRO A 60 -7.10 3.12 -0.54
C PRO A 60 -6.50 4.26 0.29
N VAL A 61 -5.73 5.12 -0.36
CA VAL A 61 -5.17 6.34 0.25
C VAL A 61 -5.56 7.57 -0.56
N SER A 62 -5.57 8.73 0.08
CA SER A 62 -5.98 10.00 -0.54
C SER A 62 -4.87 10.66 -1.37
N GLU A 63 -3.64 10.21 -1.19
CA GLU A 63 -2.45 10.72 -1.85
C GLU A 63 -2.37 10.24 -3.30
N SER A 64 -1.90 11.12 -4.20
CA SER A 64 -1.56 10.71 -5.56
C SER A 64 -0.31 9.84 -5.60
N ALA A 65 -0.11 9.08 -6.67
CA ALA A 65 1.03 8.19 -6.82
C ALA A 65 2.38 8.91 -6.62
N LEU A 66 2.51 10.14 -7.12
CA LEU A 66 3.73 10.94 -6.95
C LEU A 66 4.01 11.30 -5.48
N VAL A 67 2.98 11.66 -4.73
CA VAL A 67 3.12 12.02 -3.30
C VAL A 67 3.41 10.77 -2.48
N LEU A 68 2.70 9.68 -2.76
CA LEU A 68 2.87 8.41 -2.08
C LEU A 68 4.26 7.80 -2.32
N ASP A 69 4.77 7.81 -3.57
CA ASP A 69 6.12 7.32 -3.87
C ASP A 69 7.21 8.07 -3.11
N ARG A 70 7.05 9.39 -2.95
CA ARG A 70 7.97 10.20 -2.13
C ARG A 70 7.90 9.88 -0.64
N ALA A 71 6.73 9.48 -0.14
CA ALA A 71 6.55 9.13 1.26
C ALA A 71 7.09 7.73 1.59
N LEU A 72 7.11 6.82 0.61
CA LEU A 72 7.55 5.44 0.78
C LEU A 72 9.06 5.25 0.62
N ARG A 73 9.77 6.19 0.00
CA ARG A 73 11.24 6.15 -0.23
C ARG A 73 12.02 6.86 0.88
#